data_AF-A0A0G1TLB6-F1
#
_entry.id   AF-A0A0G1TLB6-F1
#
_cell.length_a   1.000
_cell.length_b   1.000
_cell.length_c   1.000
_cell.angle_alpha   90.00
_cell.angle_beta   90.00
_cell.angle_gamma   90.00
#
_symmetry.space_group_name_H-M   'P 1'
#
loop_
_entity.id
_entity.type
_entity.pdbx_description
1 polymer ?
#
loop_
_entity_poly.entity_id
_entity_poly.type
_entity_poly.pdbx_seq_one_letter_code
_entity_poly.pdbx_strand_id
1 'polypeptide(L)'
;MVRTQIYLQKSQLNQLRRLARSKRATVSDVIRSILTGNLEQTRSPESGGIGIMFDAFQRIGALARKDTPRDLASRMDDYLYKRP
;
A
#
# COMPACT_ATOMS: atom_id res chain seq x y z
N MET A 1 9.12 28.52 6.17
CA MET A 1 9.18 28.03 4.78
C MET A 1 10.60 28.20 4.29
N VAL A 2 11.28 27.14 3.85
CA VAL A 2 12.68 27.20 3.38
C VAL A 2 12.68 27.30 1.86
N ARG A 3 13.42 28.25 1.29
CA ARG A 3 13.60 28.39 -0.16
C ARG A 3 14.81 27.57 -0.58
N THR A 4 14.59 26.58 -1.44
CA THR A 4 15.65 25.70 -1.95
C THR A 4 15.77 25.86 -3.45
N GLN A 5 17.01 25.98 -3.95
CA GLN A 5 17.32 25.89 -5.37
C GLN A 5 17.74 24.46 -5.69
N ILE A 6 17.19 23.90 -6.76
CA ILE A 6 17.52 22.54 -7.22
C ILE A 6 18.02 22.59 -8.66
N TYR A 7 19.05 21.82 -8.94
CA TYR A 7 19.56 21.65 -10.30
C TYR A 7 18.76 20.55 -10.99
N LEU A 8 18.29 20.85 -12.21
CA LEU A 8 17.51 19.92 -13.03
C LEU A 8 18.10 19.88 -14.43
N GLN A 9 18.01 18.72 -15.07
CA GLN A 9 18.31 18.63 -16.49
C GLN A 9 17.26 19.42 -17.30
N LYS A 10 17.68 19.97 -18.44
CA LYS A 10 16.80 20.76 -19.32
C LYS A 10 15.58 19.97 -19.78
N SER A 11 15.73 18.67 -20.03
CA SER A 11 14.66 17.74 -20.37
C SER A 11 13.60 17.65 -19.26
N GLN A 12 14.04 17.48 -18.01
CA GLN A 12 13.17 17.40 -16.83
C GLN A 12 12.41 18.71 -16.59
N LEU A 13 13.10 19.86 -16.71
CA LEU A 13 12.45 21.17 -16.59
C LEU A 13 11.36 21.37 -17.65
N ASN A 14 11.60 20.93 -18.89
CA ASN A 14 10.61 21.01 -19.96
C ASN A 14 9.38 20.12 -19.69
N GLN A 15 9.58 18.92 -19.17
CA GLN A 15 8.49 18.02 -18.77
C GLN A 15 7.65 18.65 -17.64
N LEU A 16 8.31 19.18 -16.61
CA LEU A 16 7.63 19.86 -15.50
C LEU A 16 6.82 21.07 -15.96
N ARG A 17 7.34 21.87 -16.90
CA ARG A 17 6.60 23.00 -17.48
C ARG A 17 5.36 22.56 -18.25
N ARG A 18 5.45 21.46 -19.01
CA ARG A 18 4.29 20.89 -19.73
C ARG A 18 3.21 20.42 -18.75
N LEU A 19 3.60 19.73 -17.69
CA LEU A 19 2.70 19.28 -16.62
C LEU A 19 2.08 20.45 -15.85
N ALA A 20 2.86 21.49 -15.55
CA ALA A 20 2.37 22.69 -14.90
C ALA A 20 1.29 23.39 -15.75
N ARG A 21 1.53 23.48 -17.08
CA ARG A 21 0.56 24.06 -18.02
C ARG A 21 -0.73 23.24 -18.11
N SER A 22 -0.65 21.91 -18.17
CA SER A 22 -1.86 21.07 -18.24
C SER A 22 -2.69 21.16 -16.96
N LYS A 23 -2.03 21.26 -15.80
CA LYS A 23 -2.69 21.38 -14.49
C LYS A 23 -3.07 22.80 -14.10
N ARG A 24 -2.80 23.81 -14.95
CA ARG A 24 -2.97 25.25 -14.64
C ARG A 24 -2.32 25.64 -13.29
N ALA A 25 -1.16 25.06 -13.00
CA ALA A 25 -0.43 25.24 -11.75
C ALA A 25 0.99 25.76 -12.02
N THR A 26 1.71 26.17 -10.96
CA THR A 26 3.13 26.54 -11.10
C THR A 26 4.04 25.31 -11.10
N VAL A 27 5.24 25.44 -11.65
CA VAL A 27 6.26 24.37 -11.60
C VAL A 27 6.59 23.98 -10.15
N SER A 28 6.64 24.96 -9.25
CA SER A 28 6.89 24.74 -7.82
C SER A 28 5.78 23.92 -7.16
N ASP A 29 4.51 24.16 -7.52
CA ASP A 29 3.38 23.41 -6.98
C ASP A 29 3.36 21.97 -7.50
N VAL A 30 3.71 21.78 -8.78
CA VAL A 30 3.88 20.44 -9.35
C VAL A 30 4.98 19.67 -8.61
N ILE A 31 6.15 20.29 -8.40
CA ILE A 31 7.26 19.66 -7.65
C ILE A 31 6.81 19.31 -6.23
N ARG A 32 6.12 20.24 -5.54
CA ARG A 32 5.62 19.99 -4.19
C ARG A 32 4.65 18.81 -4.15
N SER A 33 3.70 18.75 -5.09
CA SER A 33 2.70 17.67 -5.15
C SER A 33 3.33 16.30 -5.39
N ILE A 34 4.39 16.24 -6.20
CA ILE A 34 5.13 15.01 -6.46
C ILE A 34 5.90 14.59 -5.21
N LEU A 35 6.57 15.54 -4.55
CA LEU A 35 7.31 15.26 -3.31
C LEU A 35 6.38 14.78 -2.20
N THR A 36 5.23 15.43 -1.99
CA THR A 36 4.25 14.99 -0.97
C THR A 36 3.69 13.62 -1.30
N GLY A 37 3.29 13.37 -2.56
CA GLY A 37 2.76 12.07 -2.97
C GLY A 37 3.74 10.91 -2.77
N ASN A 38 5.02 11.12 -3.11
CA ASN A 38 6.06 10.09 -2.91
C ASN A 38 6.39 9.89 -1.42
N LEU A 39 6.43 10.96 -0.62
CA LEU A 39 6.70 10.86 0.82
C LEU A 39 5.56 10.19 1.59
N GLU A 40 4.32 10.37 1.15
CA GLU A 40 3.15 9.68 1.72
C GLU A 40 3.12 8.21 1.32
N GLN A 41 3.41 7.87 0.06
CA GLN A 41 3.51 6.48 -0.39
C GLN A 41 4.63 5.69 0.33
N THR A 42 5.73 6.36 0.65
CA THR A 42 6.84 5.73 1.40
C THR A 42 6.45 5.47 2.88
N ARG A 43 5.40 6.12 3.40
CA ARG A 43 4.97 6.01 4.79
C ARG A 43 3.78 5.06 5.01
N SER A 44 3.10 4.66 3.95
CA SER A 44 2.15 3.55 4.04
C SER A 44 2.95 2.28 4.39
N PRO A 45 2.69 1.61 5.54
CA PRO A 45 3.22 0.27 5.74
C PRO A 45 2.68 -0.57 4.59
N GLU A 46 3.58 -1.20 3.85
CA GLU A 46 3.26 -2.06 2.73
C GLU A 46 2.10 -2.99 3.12
N SER A 47 0.90 -2.74 2.59
CA SER A 47 -0.24 -3.64 2.75
C SER A 47 -0.05 -4.82 1.80
N GLY A 48 1.08 -5.52 1.91
CA GLY A 48 1.47 -6.64 1.06
C GLY A 48 0.95 -8.00 1.55
N GLY A 49 0.08 -8.05 2.56
CA GLY A 49 -0.29 -9.31 3.22
C GLY A 49 -1.73 -9.79 3.02
N ILE A 50 -2.68 -8.90 2.75
CA ILE A 50 -4.11 -9.24 2.93
C ILE A 50 -4.64 -10.11 1.78
N GLY A 51 -4.24 -9.83 0.54
CA GLY A 51 -4.71 -10.58 -0.63
C GLY A 51 -4.15 -12.01 -0.71
N ILE A 52 -2.86 -12.19 -0.37
CA ILE A 52 -2.17 -13.49 -0.44
C ILE A 52 -2.63 -14.41 0.69
N MET A 53 -2.92 -13.86 1.88
CA MET A 53 -3.52 -14.64 2.97
C MET A 53 -4.91 -15.14 2.56
N PHE A 54 -5.77 -14.30 1.99
CA PHE A 54 -7.14 -14.69 1.66
C PHE A 54 -7.20 -15.83 0.63
N ASP A 55 -6.34 -15.77 -0.39
CA ASP A 55 -6.21 -16.85 -1.38
C ASP A 55 -5.66 -18.15 -0.78
N ALA A 56 -4.74 -18.06 0.18
CA ALA A 56 -4.25 -19.23 0.91
C ALA A 56 -5.35 -19.85 1.80
N PHE A 57 -6.16 -19.02 2.48
CA PHE A 57 -7.28 -19.48 3.31
C PHE A 57 -8.38 -20.17 2.49
N GLN A 58 -8.73 -19.65 1.31
CA GLN A 58 -9.71 -20.29 0.43
C GLN A 58 -9.21 -21.64 -0.09
N ARG A 59 -7.92 -21.75 -0.44
CA ARG A 59 -7.32 -23.02 -0.91
C ARG A 59 -7.27 -24.07 0.20
N ILE A 60 -7.00 -23.67 1.44
CA ILE A 60 -7.01 -24.57 2.60
C ILE A 60 -8.45 -25.02 2.91
N GLY A 61 -9.44 -24.13 2.81
CA GLY A 61 -10.86 -24.47 2.98
C GLY A 61 -11.40 -25.46 1.95
N ALA A 62 -10.89 -25.45 0.72
CA ALA A 62 -11.28 -26.38 -0.33
C ALA A 62 -10.67 -27.79 -0.17
N LEU A 63 -9.51 -27.89 0.49
CA LEU A 63 -8.82 -29.16 0.79
C LEU A 63 -9.30 -29.81 2.10
N ALA A 64 -9.94 -29.04 2.97
CA ALA A 64 -10.44 -29.49 4.26
C ALA A 64 -11.76 -30.26 4.09
N ARG A 65 -11.63 -31.59 3.98
CA ARG A 65 -12.75 -32.54 4.02
C ARG A 65 -13.58 -32.38 5.29
N LYS A 66 -14.91 -32.48 5.12
CA LYS A 66 -16.06 -32.88 5.98
C LYS A 66 -16.02 -32.77 7.52
N ASP A 67 -14.87 -32.72 8.17
CA ASP A 67 -14.70 -32.70 9.64
C ASP A 67 -13.96 -31.43 10.15
N THR A 68 -13.74 -30.43 9.30
CA THR A 68 -13.20 -29.15 9.76
C THR A 68 -14.24 -28.34 10.53
N PRO A 69 -13.95 -27.89 11.77
CA PRO A 69 -14.85 -27.06 12.54
C PRO A 69 -15.12 -25.74 11.82
N ARG A 70 -16.40 -25.39 11.71
CA ARG A 70 -16.89 -24.17 11.04
C ARG A 70 -16.28 -22.87 11.60
N ASP A 71 -15.71 -22.92 12.81
CA ASP A 71 -15.07 -21.78 13.47
C ASP A 71 -13.88 -22.24 14.33
N LEU A 72 -12.67 -21.97 13.83
CA LEU A 72 -11.41 -22.24 14.53
C LEU A 72 -11.07 -21.13 15.53
N ALA A 73 -11.49 -19.90 15.25
CA ALA A 73 -11.11 -18.74 16.07
C ALA A 73 -11.85 -18.76 17.41
N SER A 74 -13.13 -19.12 17.40
CA SER A 74 -13.95 -19.15 18.62
C SER A 74 -13.68 -20.35 19.53
N ARG A 75 -12.92 -21.36 19.08
CA ARG A 75 -12.62 -22.60 19.83
C ARG A 75 -11.13 -22.88 20.00
N MET A 76 -10.29 -21.86 19.78
CA MET A 76 -8.83 -22.02 19.87
C MET A 76 -8.37 -22.64 21.20
N ASP A 77 -9.00 -22.24 22.31
CA ASP A 77 -8.65 -22.73 23.64
C ASP A 77 -8.93 -24.24 23.81
N ASP A 78 -10.03 -24.75 23.25
CA ASP A 78 -10.38 -26.17 23.30
C ASP A 78 -9.32 -27.03 22.60
N TYR A 79 -8.80 -26.54 21.47
CA TYR A 79 -7.78 -27.24 20.67
C TYR A 79 -6.39 -27.15 21.27
N LEU A 80 -6.02 -26.00 21.83
CA LEU A 80 -4.70 -25.77 22.41
C LEU A 80 -4.54 -26.47 23.76
N TYR A 81 -5.60 -26.52 24.56
CA TYR A 81 -5.48 -26.98 25.94
C TYR A 81 -6.13 -28.34 26.21
N LYS A 82 -6.78 -28.98 25.22
CA LYS A 82 -7.44 -30.30 25.34
C LYS A 82 -8.09 -30.50 26.70
N ARG A 83 -8.91 -29.55 27.14
CA ARG A 83 -9.77 -29.78 28.30
C ARG A 83 -11.04 -30.48 27.81
N PRO A 84 -11.44 -31.60 28.44
CA PRO A 84 -12.61 -32.37 28.03
C PRO A 84 -13.91 -31.57 28.11
#